data_AF-A0A3N0WFW0-F1
#
_entry.id   AF-A0A3N0WFW0-F1
#
_cell.length_a   1.000
_cell.length_b   1.000
_cell.length_c   1.000
_cell.angle_alpha   90.00
_cell.angle_beta   90.00
_cell.angle_gamma   90.00
#
_symmetry.space_group_name_H-M   'P 1'
#
loop_
_entity.id
_entity.type
_entity.pdbx_description
1 polymer ?
#
loop_
_entity_poly.entity_id
_entity_poly.type
_entity_poly.pdbx_seq_one_letter_code
_entity_poly.pdbx_strand_id
1 'polypeptide(L)'
;MYTLLVLLCSFGFANAQTADDKKQITAAVTDILKGFQTKNSDLMNSYVDKTYGVGVLFKSGGHLGFVLNEDVDFSMPLGYIQKAWNISNQSPIQFGNAPGYDVGNKKWQKEGLFVQFNSNAVNDYVDHFQDQDSIKDQDIFKMNSDPKNVVFVTLAENSKEKAPVNGFRFIMTKIGAKWLLTFIDVTEYNAE
;
A
#
# COMPACT_ATOMS: atom_id res chain seq x y z
N MET A 1 -46.61 -14.06 -37.09
CA MET A 1 -45.95 -14.09 -35.77
C MET A 1 -44.45 -14.08 -36.01
N TYR A 2 -43.75 -12.99 -35.68
CA TYR A 2 -42.29 -12.94 -35.67
C TYR A 2 -41.84 -12.69 -34.23
N THR A 3 -41.20 -13.68 -33.63
CA THR A 3 -40.60 -13.57 -32.30
C THR A 3 -39.18 -13.04 -32.47
N LEU A 4 -38.97 -11.78 -32.08
CA LEU A 4 -37.66 -11.14 -32.07
C LEU A 4 -36.88 -11.61 -30.82
N LEU A 5 -35.81 -12.37 -31.02
CA LEU A 5 -34.90 -12.81 -29.96
C LEU A 5 -33.92 -11.67 -29.66
N VAL A 6 -34.15 -10.92 -28.58
CA VAL A 6 -33.20 -9.89 -28.12
C VAL A 6 -32.17 -10.57 -27.23
N LEU A 7 -30.99 -10.81 -27.79
CA LEU A 7 -29.81 -11.24 -27.05
C LEU A 7 -29.25 -10.03 -26.29
N LEU A 8 -29.60 -9.89 -25.02
CA LEU A 8 -28.98 -8.92 -24.11
C LEU A 8 -27.58 -9.42 -23.76
N CYS A 9 -26.58 -9.02 -24.55
CA CYS A 9 -25.18 -9.04 -24.12
C CYS A 9 -25.02 -7.99 -23.03
N SER A 10 -25.20 -8.40 -21.78
CA SER A 10 -24.77 -7.62 -20.62
C SER A 10 -23.24 -7.54 -20.65
N PHE A 11 -22.71 -6.46 -21.24
CA PHE A 11 -21.36 -6.02 -20.95
C PHE A 11 -21.34 -5.57 -19.49
N GLY A 12 -21.10 -6.52 -18.59
CA GLY A 12 -20.67 -6.19 -17.25
C GLY A 12 -19.38 -5.39 -17.39
N PHE A 13 -19.41 -4.12 -17.00
CA PHE A 13 -18.21 -3.31 -16.80
C PHE A 13 -17.43 -3.87 -15.60
N ALA A 14 -16.85 -5.07 -15.76
CA ALA A 14 -15.75 -5.49 -14.93
C ALA A 14 -14.57 -4.62 -15.37
N ASN A 15 -14.17 -3.68 -14.51
CA ASN A 15 -12.95 -2.91 -14.70
C ASN A 15 -11.78 -3.90 -14.71
N ALA A 16 -11.37 -4.32 -15.90
CA ALA A 16 -10.41 -5.40 -16.09
C ALA A 16 -9.01 -4.87 -15.79
N GLN A 17 -8.57 -5.01 -14.54
CA GLN A 17 -7.13 -5.03 -14.23
C GLN A 17 -6.49 -6.03 -15.18
N THR A 18 -5.50 -5.56 -15.94
CA THR A 18 -4.93 -6.40 -16.98
C THR A 18 -4.07 -7.49 -16.35
N ALA A 19 -3.89 -8.61 -17.05
CA ALA A 19 -2.91 -9.62 -16.64
C ALA A 19 -1.50 -9.01 -16.54
N ASP A 20 -1.22 -7.98 -17.35
CA ASP A 20 0.01 -7.21 -17.31
C ASP A 20 0.16 -6.41 -16.01
N ASP A 21 -0.89 -5.70 -15.57
CA ASP A 21 -0.87 -4.97 -14.29
C ASP A 21 -0.54 -5.92 -13.12
N LYS A 22 -1.20 -7.08 -13.06
CA LYS A 22 -0.93 -8.07 -12.00
C LYS A 22 0.51 -8.56 -12.03
N LYS A 23 1.09 -8.74 -13.21
CA LYS A 23 2.49 -9.15 -13.38
C LYS A 23 3.45 -8.05 -12.90
N GLN A 24 3.23 -6.80 -13.33
CA GLN A 24 4.05 -5.65 -12.92
C GLN A 24 4.00 -5.45 -11.41
N ILE A 25 2.80 -5.47 -10.82
CA ILE A 25 2.60 -5.34 -9.37
C ILE A 25 3.27 -6.48 -8.62
N THR A 26 3.16 -7.72 -9.11
CA THR A 26 3.82 -8.88 -8.48
C THR A 26 5.33 -8.69 -8.41
N ALA A 27 5.96 -8.25 -9.50
CA ALA A 27 7.39 -7.97 -9.53
C ALA A 27 7.76 -6.85 -8.55
N ALA A 28 7.03 -5.73 -8.62
CA ALA A 28 7.29 -4.57 -7.77
C ALA A 28 7.11 -4.88 -6.28
N VAL A 29 6.03 -5.57 -5.89
CA VAL A 29 5.80 -5.99 -4.51
C VAL A 29 6.94 -6.89 -4.01
N THR A 30 7.38 -7.84 -4.84
CA THR A 30 8.48 -8.75 -4.49
C THR A 30 9.77 -7.97 -4.24
N ASP A 31 10.10 -7.04 -5.14
CA ASP A 31 11.32 -6.24 -5.04
C ASP A 31 11.26 -5.23 -3.89
N ILE A 32 10.12 -4.59 -3.64
CA ILE A 32 9.93 -3.66 -2.52
C ILE A 32 10.12 -4.40 -1.19
N LEU A 33 9.47 -5.55 -1.00
CA LEU A 33 9.64 -6.36 0.21
C LEU A 33 11.09 -6.83 0.40
N LYS A 34 11.75 -7.24 -0.69
CA LYS A 34 13.18 -7.58 -0.68
C LYS A 34 14.05 -6.37 -0.35
N GLY A 35 13.68 -5.19 -0.83
CA GLY A 35 14.32 -3.91 -0.54
C GLY A 35 14.33 -3.61 0.95
N PHE A 36 13.19 -3.75 1.63
CA PHE A 36 13.10 -3.64 3.10
C PHE A 36 13.93 -4.70 3.83
N GLN A 37 13.85 -5.97 3.42
CA GLN A 37 14.61 -7.07 4.02
C GLN A 37 16.12 -6.88 3.96
N THR A 38 16.60 -6.37 2.84
CA THR A 38 18.03 -6.23 2.56
C THR A 38 18.54 -4.82 2.78
N LYS A 39 17.66 -3.89 3.18
CA LYS A 39 17.92 -2.44 3.30
C LYS A 39 18.53 -1.86 2.02
N ASN A 40 18.02 -2.31 0.88
CA ASN A 40 18.51 -1.92 -0.43
C ASN A 40 17.69 -0.73 -0.97
N SER A 41 18.17 0.48 -0.70
CA SER A 41 17.56 1.73 -1.18
C SER A 41 17.51 1.79 -2.70
N ASP A 42 18.55 1.36 -3.43
CA ASP A 42 18.57 1.41 -4.89
C ASP A 42 17.44 0.58 -5.51
N LEU A 43 17.20 -0.63 -4.98
CA LEU A 43 16.12 -1.49 -5.42
C LEU A 43 14.76 -0.82 -5.18
N MET A 44 14.56 -0.23 -4.02
CA MET A 44 13.31 0.47 -3.70
C MET A 44 13.09 1.71 -4.54
N ASN A 45 14.13 2.53 -4.71
CA ASN A 45 14.09 3.79 -5.45
C ASN A 45 13.90 3.58 -6.96
N SER A 46 14.11 2.36 -7.48
CA SER A 46 13.69 2.00 -8.84
C SER A 46 12.16 2.05 -9.05
N TYR A 47 11.39 2.02 -7.95
CA TYR A 47 9.94 2.13 -7.93
C TYR A 47 9.43 3.47 -7.41
N VAL A 48 10.29 4.45 -7.12
CA VAL A 48 9.90 5.78 -6.65
C VAL A 48 9.99 6.78 -7.79
N ASP A 49 8.97 7.60 -7.98
CA ASP A 49 9.04 8.73 -8.92
C ASP A 49 9.74 9.91 -8.25
N LYS A 50 10.84 10.40 -8.81
CA LYS A 50 11.60 11.52 -8.23
C LYS A 50 10.83 12.84 -8.18
N THR A 51 9.78 12.98 -8.97
CA THR A 51 8.92 14.18 -8.98
C THR A 51 8.01 14.20 -7.76
N TYR A 52 7.48 13.03 -7.39
CA TYR A 52 6.45 12.90 -6.35
C TYR A 52 6.99 12.35 -5.03
N GLY A 53 8.16 11.73 -5.05
CA GLY A 53 8.79 11.11 -3.89
C GLY A 53 7.99 9.93 -3.33
N VAL A 54 8.21 9.68 -2.03
CA VAL A 54 7.55 8.64 -1.25
C VAL A 54 7.10 9.21 0.09
N GLY A 55 5.82 9.07 0.37
CA GLY A 55 5.20 9.41 1.64
C GLY A 55 5.44 8.33 2.68
N VAL A 56 5.73 8.72 3.92
CA VAL A 56 5.77 7.80 5.06
C VAL A 56 4.69 8.20 6.05
N LEU A 57 3.75 7.30 6.27
CA LEU A 57 2.68 7.42 7.26
C LEU A 57 3.12 6.74 8.55
N PHE A 58 3.00 7.44 9.67
CA PHE A 58 3.40 6.94 11.00
C PHE A 58 2.43 7.41 12.08
N LYS A 59 2.45 6.76 13.24
CA LYS A 59 1.73 7.26 14.43
C LYS A 59 2.71 7.86 15.41
N SER A 60 2.39 9.04 15.92
CA SER A 60 3.14 9.69 17.00
C SER A 60 2.18 10.31 18.00
N GLY A 61 2.27 9.90 19.28
CA GLY A 61 1.39 10.39 20.34
C GLY A 61 -0.11 10.24 20.02
N GLY A 62 -0.53 9.10 19.46
CA GLY A 62 -1.93 8.82 19.10
C GLY A 62 -2.41 9.43 17.77
N HIS A 63 -1.64 10.33 17.16
CA HIS A 63 -2.02 11.03 15.94
C HIS A 63 -1.35 10.45 14.70
N LEU A 64 -2.03 10.53 13.55
CA LEU A 64 -1.44 10.19 12.25
C LEU A 64 -0.47 11.31 11.83
N GLY A 65 0.76 10.94 11.55
CA GLY A 65 1.80 11.78 11.01
C GLY A 65 2.16 11.39 9.58
N PHE A 66 2.71 12.35 8.85
CA PHE A 66 3.16 12.19 7.47
C PHE A 66 4.47 12.93 7.25
N VAL A 67 5.38 12.31 6.51
CA VAL A 67 6.58 12.96 5.96
C VAL A 67 6.73 12.56 4.50
N LEU A 68 7.08 13.53 3.66
CA LEU A 68 7.42 13.31 2.27
C LEU A 68 8.94 13.29 2.11
N ASN A 69 9.46 12.22 1.51
CA ASN A 69 10.87 12.11 1.14
C ASN A 69 11.00 12.05 -0.39
N GLU A 70 12.09 12.57 -0.93
CA GLU A 70 12.39 12.43 -2.36
C GLU A 70 12.66 10.97 -2.74
N ASP A 71 13.28 10.23 -1.82
CA ASP A 71 13.70 8.85 -1.99
C ASP A 71 13.63 8.05 -0.67
N VAL A 72 13.81 6.74 -0.77
CA VAL A 72 13.94 5.83 0.38
C VAL A 72 15.40 5.74 0.79
N ASP A 73 15.72 6.28 1.96
CA ASP A 73 17.04 6.17 2.58
C ASP A 73 16.98 5.44 3.93
N PHE A 74 17.53 4.23 3.97
CA PHE A 74 17.64 3.44 5.19
C PHE A 74 18.69 3.93 6.18
N SER A 75 19.51 4.92 5.80
CA SER A 75 20.52 5.55 6.64
C SER A 75 19.94 6.68 7.51
N MET A 76 18.83 7.28 7.08
CA MET A 76 18.13 8.29 7.88
C MET A 76 17.55 7.66 9.16
N PRO A 77 17.44 8.43 10.26
CA PRO A 77 16.77 7.98 11.48
C PRO A 77 15.25 7.87 11.24
N LEU A 78 14.87 6.86 10.47
CA LEU A 78 13.50 6.45 10.24
C LEU A 78 13.04 5.65 11.45
N GLY A 79 13.00 6.27 12.64
CA GLY A 79 12.75 5.60 13.92
C GLY A 79 11.48 4.73 13.94
N TYR A 80 10.51 5.04 13.07
CA TYR A 80 9.28 4.28 12.87
C TYR A 80 9.39 3.14 11.84
N ILE A 81 10.32 3.20 10.88
CA ILE A 81 10.52 2.18 9.83
C ILE A 81 11.49 1.08 10.29
N GLN A 82 12.30 1.31 11.33
CA GLN A 82 13.25 0.31 11.82
C GLN A 82 12.61 -1.05 12.17
N LYS A 83 11.36 -1.03 12.67
CA LYS A 83 10.60 -2.26 12.94
C LYS A 83 10.21 -3.03 11.67
N ALA A 84 10.02 -2.33 10.55
CA ALA A 84 9.73 -2.91 9.23
C ALA A 84 10.96 -3.57 8.56
N TRP A 85 12.17 -3.41 9.10
CA TRP A 85 13.38 -4.03 8.53
C TRP A 85 13.46 -5.54 8.67
N ASN A 86 12.69 -6.12 9.58
CA ASN A 86 12.72 -7.55 9.88
C ASN A 86 11.59 -8.33 9.19
N ILE A 87 10.84 -7.71 8.27
CA ILE A 87 9.74 -8.36 7.54
C ILE A 87 10.22 -9.63 6.84
N SER A 88 9.52 -10.75 6.99
CA SER A 88 9.91 -12.02 6.38
C SER A 88 8.75 -12.64 5.63
N ASN A 89 8.46 -12.16 4.43
CA ASN A 89 7.39 -12.76 3.65
C ASN A 89 7.87 -13.98 2.84
N GLN A 90 7.24 -15.14 3.08
CA GLN A 90 7.32 -16.33 2.21
C GLN A 90 5.97 -16.68 1.57
N SER A 91 4.93 -15.86 1.81
CA SER A 91 3.58 -16.14 1.33
C SER A 91 3.43 -15.74 -0.14
N PRO A 92 2.71 -16.53 -0.96
CA PRO A 92 2.33 -16.12 -2.30
C PRO A 92 1.39 -14.90 -2.25
N ILE A 93 1.48 -14.05 -3.27
CA ILE A 93 0.60 -12.88 -3.43
C ILE A 93 -0.84 -13.35 -3.66
N GLN A 94 -1.75 -12.82 -2.84
CA GLN A 94 -3.19 -12.99 -2.97
C GLN A 94 -3.81 -11.68 -3.43
N PHE A 95 -4.37 -11.66 -4.64
CA PHE A 95 -5.14 -10.52 -5.13
C PHE A 95 -6.55 -10.55 -4.55
N GLY A 96 -6.99 -9.44 -3.94
CA GLY A 96 -8.27 -9.32 -3.28
C GLY A 96 -8.18 -8.39 -2.06
N ASN A 97 -9.26 -8.33 -1.30
CA ASN A 97 -9.29 -7.51 -0.09
C ASN A 97 -8.31 -8.05 0.96
N ALA A 98 -7.63 -7.13 1.67
CA ALA A 98 -6.85 -7.49 2.83
C ALA A 98 -7.77 -7.98 3.97
N PRO A 99 -7.31 -8.93 4.80
CA PRO A 99 -8.07 -9.37 5.97
C PRO A 99 -8.19 -8.23 6.99
N GLY A 100 -9.22 -8.27 7.84
CA GLY A 100 -9.35 -7.30 8.94
C GLY A 100 -8.28 -7.53 10.02
N TYR A 101 -7.82 -6.45 10.64
CA TYR A 101 -7.05 -6.51 11.88
C TYR A 101 -8.00 -6.46 13.09
N ASP A 102 -7.92 -7.47 13.95
CA ASP A 102 -8.67 -7.54 15.20
C ASP A 102 -7.91 -6.77 16.28
N VAL A 103 -8.37 -5.55 16.57
CA VAL A 103 -7.78 -4.66 17.57
C VAL A 103 -7.85 -5.27 18.98
N GLY A 104 -8.93 -5.99 19.31
CA GLY A 104 -9.13 -6.58 20.63
C GLY A 104 -8.17 -7.72 20.90
N ASN A 105 -7.94 -8.58 19.90
CA ASN A 105 -7.01 -9.71 20.00
C ASN A 105 -5.59 -9.38 19.54
N LYS A 106 -5.35 -8.14 19.06
CA LYS A 106 -4.08 -7.66 18.52
C LYS A 106 -3.49 -8.60 17.46
N LYS A 107 -4.32 -9.01 16.49
CA LYS A 107 -3.93 -9.94 15.41
C LYS A 107 -4.73 -9.74 14.12
N TRP A 108 -4.12 -10.02 12.98
CA TRP A 108 -4.81 -10.20 11.70
C TRP A 108 -5.71 -11.44 11.72
N GLN A 109 -6.90 -11.31 11.13
CA GLN A 109 -7.83 -12.44 10.95
C GLN A 109 -7.25 -13.55 10.05
N LYS A 110 -6.34 -13.18 9.13
CA LYS A 110 -5.64 -14.09 8.24
C LYS A 110 -4.23 -13.55 7.98
N GLU A 111 -3.22 -14.41 8.02
CA GLU A 111 -1.85 -14.06 7.63
C GLU A 111 -1.63 -14.25 6.12
N GLY A 112 -0.68 -13.49 5.58
CA GLY A 112 -0.28 -13.59 4.18
C GLY A 112 0.02 -12.23 3.52
N LEU A 113 0.31 -12.28 2.23
CA LEU A 113 0.55 -11.09 1.41
C LEU A 113 -0.64 -10.81 0.50
N PHE A 114 -1.32 -9.70 0.76
CA PHE A 114 -2.55 -9.30 0.08
C PHE A 114 -2.33 -8.05 -0.75
N VAL A 115 -2.92 -8.04 -1.94
CA VAL A 115 -2.86 -6.93 -2.89
C VAL A 115 -4.28 -6.55 -3.28
N GLN A 116 -4.74 -5.42 -2.73
CA GLN A 116 -6.06 -4.87 -2.97
C GLN A 116 -5.98 -3.76 -4.02
N PHE A 117 -6.56 -4.01 -5.19
CA PHE A 117 -6.75 -2.98 -6.20
C PHE A 117 -7.94 -2.08 -5.89
N ASN A 118 -8.02 -0.95 -6.61
CA ASN A 118 -9.11 -0.01 -6.50
C ASN A 118 -9.25 0.51 -5.06
N SER A 119 -8.12 0.67 -4.35
CA SER A 119 -8.11 0.95 -2.92
C SER A 119 -8.38 2.42 -2.62
N ASN A 120 -9.27 2.68 -1.67
CA ASN A 120 -9.55 4.04 -1.17
C ASN A 120 -8.62 4.46 -0.02
N ALA A 121 -7.62 3.64 0.33
CA ALA A 121 -6.80 3.82 1.54
C ALA A 121 -6.18 5.23 1.66
N VAL A 122 -5.76 5.84 0.55
CA VAL A 122 -5.18 7.19 0.59
C VAL A 122 -6.21 8.25 0.98
N ASN A 123 -7.41 8.18 0.43
CA ASN A 123 -8.50 9.08 0.81
C ASN A 123 -8.89 8.85 2.28
N ASP A 124 -8.90 7.59 2.74
CA ASP A 124 -9.15 7.27 4.14
C ASP A 124 -8.08 7.89 5.07
N TYR A 125 -6.80 7.90 4.70
CA TYR A 125 -5.76 8.61 5.47
C TYR A 125 -5.94 10.13 5.44
N VAL A 126 -6.34 10.70 4.29
CA VAL A 126 -6.60 12.15 4.15
C VAL A 126 -7.66 12.63 5.15
N ASP A 127 -8.70 11.83 5.39
CA ASP A 127 -9.76 12.15 6.35
C ASP A 127 -9.27 12.19 7.81
N HIS A 128 -8.13 11.53 8.11
CA HIS A 128 -7.51 11.53 9.43
C HIS A 128 -6.57 12.72 9.68
N PHE A 129 -6.12 13.45 8.65
CA PHE A 129 -5.32 14.67 8.80
C PHE A 129 -6.20 15.90 9.05
N GLN A 130 -7.03 15.86 10.09
CA GLN A 130 -7.89 16.98 10.48
C GLN A 130 -7.02 18.24 10.73
N ASP A 131 -7.44 19.36 10.14
CA ASP A 131 -6.81 20.69 10.24
C ASP A 131 -5.40 20.86 9.62
N GLN A 132 -4.97 19.96 8.74
CA GLN A 132 -3.71 20.09 7.99
C GLN A 132 -3.91 20.15 6.48
N ASP A 133 -4.58 21.20 6.00
CA ASP A 133 -4.84 21.41 4.56
C ASP A 133 -3.55 21.38 3.71
N SER A 134 -2.44 21.85 4.28
CA SER A 134 -1.11 21.80 3.65
C SER A 134 -0.60 20.38 3.37
N ILE A 135 -1.06 19.36 4.10
CA ILE A 135 -0.75 17.96 3.80
C ILE A 135 -1.64 17.46 2.68
N LYS A 136 -2.95 17.74 2.76
CA LYS A 136 -3.94 17.30 1.76
C LYS A 136 -3.66 17.88 0.37
N ASP A 137 -3.10 19.09 0.33
CA ASP A 137 -2.76 19.78 -0.91
C ASP A 137 -1.48 19.28 -1.59
N GLN A 138 -0.71 18.37 -0.98
CA GLN A 138 0.49 17.84 -1.63
C GLN A 138 0.13 16.96 -2.83
N ASP A 139 0.92 17.09 -3.89
CA ASP A 139 0.68 16.39 -5.17
C ASP A 139 0.63 14.87 -5.02
N ILE A 140 1.38 14.32 -4.06
CA ILE A 140 1.37 12.89 -3.75
C ILE A 140 -0.01 12.39 -3.31
N PHE A 141 -0.80 13.18 -2.58
CA PHE A 141 -2.17 12.82 -2.21
C PHE A 141 -3.12 12.98 -3.41
N LYS A 142 -2.99 14.08 -4.17
CA LYS A 142 -3.82 14.36 -5.35
C LYS A 142 -3.68 13.29 -6.43
N MET A 143 -2.46 12.81 -6.72
CA MET A 143 -2.27 11.76 -7.73
C MET A 143 -2.80 10.39 -7.29
N ASN A 144 -2.96 10.19 -5.98
CA ASN A 144 -3.48 8.98 -5.38
C ASN A 144 -5.00 9.05 -5.10
N SER A 145 -5.67 10.15 -5.46
CA SER A 145 -7.08 10.36 -5.10
C SER A 145 -8.05 9.50 -5.90
N ASP A 146 -7.66 8.99 -7.08
CA ASP A 146 -8.46 8.05 -7.88
C ASP A 146 -8.14 6.61 -7.47
N PRO A 147 -9.02 5.92 -6.73
CA PRO A 147 -8.78 4.57 -6.25
C PRO A 147 -8.43 3.59 -7.39
N LYS A 148 -8.94 3.82 -8.61
CA LYS A 148 -8.71 2.91 -9.76
C LYS A 148 -7.24 2.74 -10.12
N ASN A 149 -6.42 3.74 -9.79
CA ASN A 149 -4.98 3.70 -10.03
C ASN A 149 -4.20 3.29 -8.79
N VAL A 150 -4.86 2.91 -7.71
CA VAL A 150 -4.26 2.65 -6.41
C VAL A 150 -4.36 1.18 -6.05
N VAL A 151 -3.23 0.64 -5.61
CA VAL A 151 -3.11 -0.68 -5.03
C VAL A 151 -2.61 -0.53 -3.60
N PHE A 152 -3.31 -1.18 -2.68
CA PHE A 152 -2.91 -1.27 -1.29
C PHE A 152 -2.37 -2.67 -1.00
N VAL A 153 -1.13 -2.73 -0.55
CA VAL A 153 -0.42 -3.96 -0.25
C VAL A 153 -0.36 -4.13 1.25
N THR A 154 -0.76 -5.31 1.73
CA THR A 154 -0.73 -5.66 3.14
C THR A 154 0.01 -6.98 3.33
N LEU A 155 1.17 -6.92 3.99
CA LEU A 155 1.84 -8.07 4.58
C LEU A 155 1.29 -8.27 6.00
N ALA A 156 0.33 -9.18 6.14
CA ALA A 156 -0.32 -9.51 7.40
C ALA A 156 0.43 -10.64 8.12
N GLU A 157 1.04 -10.32 9.25
CA GLU A 157 1.84 -11.24 10.08
C GLU A 157 1.44 -11.08 11.56
N ASN A 158 1.25 -12.20 12.28
CA ASN A 158 0.81 -12.25 13.68
C ASN A 158 1.92 -12.65 14.66
N SER A 159 3.06 -13.17 14.17
CA SER A 159 4.13 -13.66 15.03
C SER A 159 5.01 -12.52 15.56
N LYS A 160 5.18 -12.49 16.90
CA LYS A 160 5.71 -11.36 17.68
C LYS A 160 7.23 -11.17 17.68
N GLU A 161 8.00 -11.99 16.97
CA GLU A 161 9.48 -11.92 17.10
C GLU A 161 10.17 -11.03 16.07
N LYS A 162 9.58 -10.76 14.88
CA LYS A 162 10.31 -10.10 13.78
C LYS A 162 9.50 -9.19 12.84
N ALA A 163 8.20 -8.97 13.01
CA ALA A 163 7.46 -7.99 12.21
C ALA A 163 7.09 -6.76 13.06
N PRO A 164 6.91 -5.56 12.48
CA PRO A 164 6.15 -4.52 13.18
C PRO A 164 4.83 -5.17 13.61
N VAL A 165 4.44 -5.00 14.88
CA VAL A 165 3.46 -5.83 15.63
C VAL A 165 2.07 -5.98 14.96
N ASN A 166 1.86 -5.38 13.79
CA ASN A 166 0.60 -5.33 13.08
C ASN A 166 0.78 -5.44 11.55
N GLY A 167 1.86 -6.05 11.06
CA GLY A 167 2.12 -6.20 9.62
C GLY A 167 2.75 -4.97 8.96
N PHE A 168 3.14 -5.11 7.69
CA PHE A 168 3.75 -4.07 6.88
C PHE A 168 2.84 -3.71 5.71
N ARG A 169 2.64 -2.41 5.46
CA ARG A 169 1.71 -1.93 4.44
C ARG A 169 2.36 -0.86 3.59
N PHE A 170 2.01 -0.84 2.31
CA PHE A 170 2.43 0.20 1.40
C PHE A 170 1.43 0.36 0.26
N ILE A 171 1.47 1.52 -0.37
CA ILE A 171 0.59 1.91 -1.45
C ILE A 171 1.41 2.06 -2.71
N MET A 172 0.88 1.49 -3.78
CA MET A 172 1.41 1.67 -5.12
C MET A 172 0.37 2.37 -5.98
N THR A 173 0.84 3.27 -6.84
CA THR A 173 -0.05 4.00 -7.75
C THR A 173 0.44 3.95 -9.17
N LYS A 174 -0.50 3.80 -10.09
CA LYS A 174 -0.23 3.76 -11.52
C LYS A 174 0.00 5.18 -12.02
N ILE A 175 1.23 5.45 -12.44
CA ILE A 175 1.66 6.73 -13.02
C ILE A 175 2.12 6.44 -14.45
N GLY A 176 1.34 6.92 -15.41
CA GLY A 176 1.49 6.51 -16.82
C GLY A 176 1.32 5.00 -16.99
N ALA A 177 2.37 4.32 -17.46
CA ALA A 177 2.36 2.88 -17.72
C ALA A 177 3.01 2.04 -16.60
N LYS A 178 3.42 2.65 -15.48
CA LYS A 178 4.18 1.99 -14.40
C LYS A 178 3.43 2.04 -13.08
N TRP A 179 3.61 1.01 -12.26
CA TRP A 179 3.18 0.98 -10.86
C TRP A 179 4.35 1.39 -9.97
N LEU A 180 4.19 2.49 -9.23
CA LEU A 180 5.24 3.11 -8.43
C LEU A 180 4.85 3.12 -6.95
N LEU A 181 5.84 2.96 -6.07
CA LEU A 181 5.70 3.10 -4.62
C LEU A 181 5.43 4.57 -4.28
N THR A 182 4.36 4.83 -3.54
CA THR A 182 3.95 6.20 -3.21
C THR A 182 3.79 6.41 -1.71
N PHE A 183 3.28 5.43 -0.98
CA PHE A 183 3.24 5.52 0.48
C PHE A 183 3.77 4.26 1.13
N ILE A 184 4.49 4.46 2.23
CA ILE A 184 4.87 3.41 3.18
C ILE A 184 4.06 3.68 4.45
N ASP A 185 3.28 2.68 4.87
CA ASP A 185 2.51 2.76 6.10
C ASP A 185 3.18 1.94 7.21
N VAL A 186 3.78 2.65 8.16
CA VAL A 186 4.35 2.10 9.38
C VAL A 186 3.55 2.49 10.63
N THR A 187 2.28 2.87 10.45
CA THR A 187 1.36 3.07 11.56
C THR A 187 1.18 1.74 12.30
N GLU A 188 1.73 1.66 13.51
CA GLU A 188 1.45 0.53 14.40
C GLU A 188 -0.03 0.60 14.82
N TYR A 189 -0.77 -0.51 14.67
CA TYR A 189 -2.15 -0.59 15.17
C TYR A 189 -2.25 -0.65 16.71
N ASN A 190 -1.14 -0.60 17.44
CA ASN A 190 -1.15 -0.46 18.90
C ASN A 190 0.13 0.26 19.38
N ALA A 191 0.01 1.56 19.67
CA ALA A 191 0.89 2.24 20.60
C ALA A 191 0.05 3.11 21.55
N GLU A 192 -1.04 2.53 22.06
CA GLU A 192 -1.67 2.86 23.34
C GLU A 192 -2.14 1.55 24.01
#